data_AF-A0A1Z8ZXE2-F1
#
_entry.id   AF-A0A1Z8ZXE2-F1
#
_cell.length_a   1.000
_cell.length_b   1.000
_cell.length_c   1.000
_cell.angle_alpha   90.00
_cell.angle_beta   90.00
_cell.angle_gamma   90.00
#
_symmetry.space_group_name_H-M   'P 1'
#
loop_
_entity.id
_entity.type
_entity.pdbx_description
1 polymer ?
#
loop_
_entity_poly.entity_id
_entity_poly.type
_entity_poly.pdbx_seq_one_letter_code
_entity_poly.pdbx_strand_id
1 'polypeptide(L)'
;MDHSHRISTFLLLAASLSPTMLLAHEGHSHAPSPQTKQRVNRLNTETPNLQFIVQSRTKDTARPDIAKLFDPFKDKVSVRFDRDFLYVESNGMPDHSMMTGITAWQQQVPLPQSYTGSNAWRIPLQPVPAKNPLSTKEHFFRGAIALAVNGVPIFNPIKNNGKTDTLLAGELDQWGGHCGRADDYHYHIAPVHLERVVGAGNPIAVALDGYPIYGYTDPNGKPPTNLDWLNGHKGPDGQYHYHATKTFPYLNGGFYGEVVELNGQVDPQPRAQGVRPSLPGLKGAKIVGFEAPKPGSFVVRYEVFGDPRSVEYTVNDNGSATFNFVSSQGTKTENYTPRQGAGGDGRRNAERPMGNDPQRNRGRSEGGGRPDGGRAGSDPIVAALDANGDGRIDKAELRGASAALRKLDTNKDDQISADEFRGSGGQRRGGEGGGPRGERPLGQAGPRGPQPGDGPRQPWILVHADEIDLDKNKIISRDEIVGEATKAFEGYDADRDDKLSAAELSGRGGSRSAMGGFLKGHAKEIDRDGDGILTRTEAVGNAERMFAKMDRNKDGKITPEEMEASRRE
;
A
#
# COMPACT_ATOMS: atom_id res chain seq x y z
N MET A 1 35.48 -43.49 0.45
CA MET A 1 34.88 -43.72 -0.88
C MET A 1 33.39 -43.90 -0.66
N ASP A 2 32.57 -42.95 -1.10
CA ASP A 2 31.17 -43.13 -1.57
C ASP A 2 30.55 -41.73 -1.76
N HIS A 3 30.50 -41.20 -2.98
CA HIS A 3 29.38 -41.33 -3.93
C HIS A 3 28.09 -40.63 -3.44
N SER A 4 28.13 -39.30 -3.48
CA SER A 4 26.94 -38.45 -3.42
C SER A 4 26.27 -38.42 -4.80
N HIS A 5 25.15 -39.11 -4.97
CA HIS A 5 24.29 -38.91 -6.13
C HIS A 5 23.60 -37.54 -6.04
N ARG A 6 24.01 -36.63 -6.92
CA ARG A 6 23.35 -35.34 -7.15
C ARG A 6 22.23 -35.53 -8.15
N ILE A 7 20.99 -35.23 -7.75
CA ILE A 7 19.90 -34.98 -8.69
C ILE A 7 19.82 -33.46 -8.84
N SER A 8 20.27 -32.95 -9.99
CA SER A 8 20.19 -31.54 -10.35
C SER A 8 18.94 -31.31 -11.20
N THR A 9 17.99 -30.54 -10.69
CA THR A 9 16.84 -30.06 -11.46
C THR A 9 17.26 -28.87 -12.31
N PHE A 10 17.14 -29.00 -13.63
CA PHE A 10 17.43 -27.94 -14.60
C PHE A 10 16.20 -27.05 -14.80
N LEU A 11 16.38 -25.72 -14.78
CA LEU A 11 15.38 -24.77 -15.24
C LEU A 11 15.91 -24.13 -16.54
N LEU A 12 15.25 -24.39 -17.67
CA LEU A 12 15.50 -23.66 -18.91
C LEU A 12 14.75 -22.33 -18.88
N LEU A 13 15.45 -21.23 -19.11
CA LEU A 13 14.83 -19.96 -19.48
C LEU A 13 15.21 -19.65 -20.93
N ALA A 14 14.23 -19.65 -21.83
CA ALA A 14 14.41 -19.21 -23.20
C ALA A 14 14.11 -17.70 -23.27
N ALA A 15 15.09 -16.90 -23.69
CA ALA A 15 14.89 -15.50 -24.03
C ALA A 15 14.58 -15.39 -25.53
N SER A 16 13.35 -14.99 -25.87
CA SER A 16 13.00 -14.60 -27.24
C SER A 16 13.31 -13.13 -27.45
N LEU A 17 14.24 -12.82 -28.37
CA LEU A 17 14.46 -11.47 -28.87
C LEU A 17 13.32 -11.12 -29.84
N SER A 18 12.46 -10.16 -29.47
CA SER A 18 11.50 -9.55 -30.39
C SER A 18 12.21 -8.51 -31.26
N PRO A 19 12.00 -8.49 -32.59
CA PRO A 19 12.54 -7.43 -33.44
C PRO A 19 11.71 -6.14 -33.26
N THR A 20 12.40 -5.03 -32.99
CA THR A 20 11.83 -3.68 -33.04
C THR A 20 11.48 -3.30 -34.48
N MET A 21 10.20 -3.05 -34.78
CA MET A 21 9.79 -2.38 -36.02
C MET A 21 9.87 -0.86 -35.83
N LEU A 22 10.73 -0.22 -36.62
CA LEU A 22 10.73 1.23 -36.83
C LEU A 22 9.56 1.58 -37.76
N LEU A 23 8.65 2.45 -37.32
CA LEU A 23 7.64 3.07 -38.19
C LEU A 23 8.24 4.32 -38.84
N ALA A 24 8.40 4.28 -40.17
CA ALA A 24 8.57 5.45 -41.01
C ALA A 24 7.33 5.58 -41.91
N HIS A 25 6.78 6.79 -42.02
CA HIS A 25 5.54 7.10 -42.73
C HIS A 25 5.76 7.25 -44.25
N GLU A 26 4.71 6.86 -44.99
CA GLU A 26 4.30 7.14 -46.39
C GLU A 26 5.16 6.73 -47.60
N GLY A 27 4.55 5.88 -48.45
CA GLY A 27 4.70 5.95 -49.91
C GLY A 27 5.48 4.82 -50.59
N HIS A 28 4.74 3.91 -51.26
CA HIS A 28 5.17 2.92 -52.26
C HIS A 28 5.79 1.59 -51.77
N SER A 29 5.03 0.51 -51.95
CA SER A 29 5.44 -0.88 -51.79
C SER A 29 6.32 -1.33 -52.97
N HIS A 30 7.62 -1.50 -52.74
CA HIS A 30 8.46 -2.32 -53.62
C HIS A 30 8.74 -3.66 -52.95
N ALA A 31 8.45 -4.75 -53.67
CA ALA A 31 8.83 -6.09 -53.24
C ALA A 31 10.35 -6.14 -53.01
N PRO A 32 10.82 -6.75 -51.90
CA PRO A 32 12.24 -6.76 -51.57
C PRO A 32 13.05 -7.46 -52.67
N SER A 33 14.23 -6.90 -52.95
CA SER A 33 15.13 -7.39 -54.00
C SER A 33 15.54 -8.86 -53.77
N PRO A 34 15.93 -9.60 -54.82
CA PRO A 34 16.38 -10.99 -54.69
C PRO A 34 17.52 -11.17 -53.68
N GLN A 35 18.38 -10.17 -53.55
CA GLN A 35 19.50 -10.15 -52.59
C GLN A 35 19.00 -10.06 -51.14
N THR A 36 17.97 -9.25 -50.89
CA THR A 36 17.33 -9.15 -49.56
C THR A 36 16.63 -10.45 -49.18
N LYS A 37 15.96 -11.12 -50.14
CA LYS A 37 15.35 -12.45 -49.91
C LYS A 37 16.38 -13.52 -49.61
N GLN A 38 17.52 -13.51 -50.29
CA GLN A 38 18.62 -14.44 -50.01
C GLN A 38 19.26 -14.20 -48.64
N ARG A 39 19.39 -12.94 -48.20
CA ARG A 39 19.89 -12.59 -46.86
C ARG A 39 18.94 -13.06 -45.76
N VAL A 40 17.63 -12.90 -45.95
CA VAL A 40 16.61 -13.40 -45.00
C VAL A 40 16.62 -14.93 -44.95
N ASN A 41 16.69 -15.62 -46.09
CA ASN A 41 16.78 -17.08 -46.08
C ASN A 41 18.06 -17.59 -45.41
N ARG A 42 19.19 -16.91 -45.58
CA ARG A 42 20.45 -17.28 -44.92
C ARG A 42 20.34 -17.12 -43.39
N LEU A 43 19.80 -16.01 -42.91
CA LEU A 43 19.57 -15.76 -41.49
C LEU A 43 18.57 -16.74 -40.85
N ASN A 44 17.61 -17.24 -41.63
CA ASN A 44 16.62 -18.21 -41.15
C ASN A 44 17.07 -19.68 -41.26
N THR A 45 18.21 -19.96 -41.91
CA THR A 45 18.71 -21.34 -42.13
C THR A 45 20.06 -21.60 -41.45
N GLU A 46 20.75 -20.57 -40.96
CA GLU A 46 21.94 -20.73 -40.11
C GLU A 46 21.53 -21.29 -38.75
N THR A 47 22.15 -22.41 -38.34
CA THR A 47 21.94 -23.00 -37.01
C THR A 47 22.46 -22.02 -35.96
N PRO A 48 21.63 -21.57 -35.01
CA PRO A 48 22.07 -20.59 -34.01
C PRO A 48 23.20 -21.20 -33.18
N ASN A 49 24.35 -20.52 -33.17
CA ASN A 49 25.48 -20.88 -32.33
C ASN A 49 25.15 -20.50 -30.88
N LEU A 50 24.45 -21.39 -30.18
CA LEU A 50 24.14 -21.26 -28.76
C LEU A 50 25.40 -21.50 -27.95
N GLN A 51 26.13 -20.43 -27.62
CA GLN A 51 27.13 -20.48 -26.56
C GLN A 51 26.41 -20.58 -25.21
N PHE A 52 26.37 -21.79 -24.65
CA PHE A 52 25.95 -22.00 -23.27
C PHE A 52 27.06 -21.48 -22.34
N ILE A 53 26.87 -20.29 -21.78
CA ILE A 53 27.64 -19.88 -20.60
C ILE A 53 27.10 -20.70 -19.43
N VAL A 54 27.75 -21.83 -19.15
CA VAL A 54 27.59 -22.51 -17.87
C VAL A 54 28.30 -21.63 -16.84
N GLN A 55 27.58 -20.69 -16.23
CA GLN A 55 28.04 -20.08 -14.99
C GLN A 55 28.06 -21.18 -13.93
N SER A 56 29.24 -21.73 -13.67
CA SER A 56 29.48 -22.51 -12.46
C SER A 56 29.07 -21.64 -11.26
N ARG A 57 28.08 -22.09 -10.48
CA ARG A 57 27.80 -21.50 -9.15
C ARG A 57 29.06 -21.66 -8.30
N THR A 58 29.91 -20.64 -8.29
CA THR A 58 30.95 -20.50 -7.27
C THR A 58 30.26 -20.09 -5.98
N LYS A 59 30.05 -21.09 -5.12
CA LYS A 59 29.88 -20.92 -3.67
C LYS A 59 31.13 -20.22 -3.13
N ASP A 60 31.02 -18.92 -2.89
CA ASP A 60 31.51 -18.22 -1.69
C ASP A 60 31.30 -16.72 -1.90
N THR A 61 30.07 -16.27 -1.70
CA THR A 61 29.85 -14.86 -1.37
C THR A 61 30.26 -14.70 0.09
N ALA A 62 31.35 -13.98 0.35
CA ALA A 62 31.74 -13.62 1.70
C ALA A 62 30.54 -12.96 2.42
N ARG A 63 30.35 -13.26 3.70
CA ARG A 63 29.24 -12.72 4.50
C ARG A 63 29.27 -11.18 4.42
N PRO A 64 28.18 -10.51 3.97
CA PRO A 64 28.15 -9.06 3.84
C PRO A 64 28.41 -8.35 5.18
N ASP A 65 29.12 -7.23 5.15
CA ASP A 65 29.45 -6.48 6.38
C ASP A 65 28.20 -6.02 7.14
N ILE A 66 27.14 -5.63 6.41
CA ILE A 66 25.87 -5.22 7.00
C ILE A 66 25.19 -6.34 7.80
N ALA A 67 25.50 -7.62 7.52
CA ALA A 67 25.01 -8.74 8.31
C ALA A 67 25.62 -8.78 9.73
N LYS A 68 26.82 -8.21 9.92
CA LYS A 68 27.49 -8.15 11.23
C LYS A 68 26.74 -7.27 12.23
N LEU A 69 25.95 -6.31 11.75
CA LEU A 69 25.12 -5.45 12.59
C LEU A 69 24.14 -6.24 13.47
N PHE A 70 23.73 -7.43 13.00
CA PHE A 70 22.78 -8.31 13.68
C PHE A 70 23.46 -9.35 14.60
N ASP A 71 24.80 -9.48 14.55
CA ASP A 71 25.54 -10.47 15.35
C ASP A 71 25.31 -10.35 16.87
N PRO A 72 25.17 -9.15 17.46
CA PRO A 72 24.86 -9.03 18.88
C PRO A 72 23.51 -9.66 19.29
N PHE A 73 22.62 -9.91 18.33
CA PHE A 73 21.28 -10.48 18.54
C PHE A 73 21.11 -11.86 17.90
N LYS A 74 22.21 -12.58 17.63
CA LYS A 74 22.20 -13.90 16.95
C LYS A 74 21.32 -14.98 17.59
N ASP A 75 20.97 -14.85 18.87
CA ASP A 75 20.09 -15.78 19.59
C ASP A 75 18.60 -15.54 19.28
N LYS A 76 18.27 -14.39 18.66
CA LYS A 76 16.91 -13.94 18.32
C LYS A 76 16.74 -13.66 16.83
N VAL A 77 17.85 -13.34 16.16
CA VAL A 77 17.89 -12.96 14.76
C VAL A 77 18.76 -13.95 14.01
N SER A 78 18.22 -14.48 12.92
CA SER A 78 18.96 -15.28 11.95
C SER A 78 19.13 -14.47 10.67
N VAL A 79 20.29 -14.57 10.03
CA VAL A 79 20.56 -13.88 8.78
C VAL A 79 20.99 -14.86 7.70
N ARG A 80 20.47 -14.64 6.50
CA ARG A 80 20.89 -15.33 5.27
C ARG A 80 20.98 -14.31 4.16
N PHE A 81 21.74 -14.58 3.11
CA PHE A 81 21.96 -13.62 2.03
C PHE A 81 22.12 -14.32 0.70
N ASP A 82 21.84 -13.58 -0.37
CA ASP A 82 22.25 -13.91 -1.72
C ASP A 82 23.11 -12.78 -2.29
N ARG A 83 23.17 -12.64 -3.61
CA ARG A 83 23.95 -11.59 -4.27
C ARG A 83 23.34 -10.20 -4.07
N ASP A 84 22.02 -10.13 -4.02
CA ASP A 84 21.27 -8.87 -4.15
C ASP A 84 20.71 -8.43 -2.78
N PHE A 85 20.37 -9.36 -1.89
CA PHE A 85 19.68 -9.07 -0.63
C PHE A 85 20.28 -9.77 0.59
N LEU A 86 20.26 -9.05 1.72
CA LEU A 86 20.30 -9.62 3.06
C LEU A 86 18.85 -9.93 3.47
N TYR A 87 18.65 -11.13 3.99
CA TYR A 87 17.41 -11.54 4.62
C TYR A 87 17.62 -11.67 6.11
N VAL A 88 16.75 -11.01 6.87
CA VAL A 88 16.79 -10.98 8.33
C VAL A 88 15.53 -11.65 8.86
N GLU A 89 15.73 -12.72 9.62
CA GLU A 89 14.68 -13.52 10.21
C GLU A 89 14.59 -13.27 11.70
N SER A 90 13.39 -13.02 12.21
CA SER A 90 13.14 -12.74 13.63
C SER A 90 11.70 -13.09 14.01
N ASN A 91 11.40 -13.03 15.31
CA ASN A 91 10.03 -13.08 15.78
C ASN A 91 9.41 -11.71 16.11
N GLY A 92 10.15 -10.61 15.85
CA GLY A 92 9.72 -9.24 16.12
C GLY A 92 9.60 -8.88 17.61
N MET A 93 10.09 -9.72 18.54
CA MET A 93 10.00 -9.46 19.99
C MET A 93 11.36 -9.03 20.55
N PRO A 94 11.48 -7.84 21.18
CA PRO A 94 12.74 -7.38 21.78
C PRO A 94 13.03 -8.03 23.15
N ASP A 95 14.30 -8.00 23.55
CA ASP A 95 14.76 -8.39 24.90
C ASP A 95 14.73 -7.22 25.90
N HIS A 96 13.63 -6.45 25.89
CA HIS A 96 13.35 -5.43 26.90
C HIS A 96 11.85 -5.44 27.24
N SER A 97 11.48 -4.82 28.37
CA SER A 97 10.05 -4.63 28.70
C SER A 97 9.37 -3.77 27.62
N MET A 98 8.11 -4.03 27.31
CA MET A 98 7.34 -3.33 26.28
C MET A 98 6.12 -2.63 26.88
N MET A 99 5.42 -1.81 26.08
CA MET A 99 4.08 -1.26 26.35
C MET A 99 3.95 -0.26 27.51
N THR A 100 4.85 -0.31 28.48
CA THR A 100 4.80 0.53 29.69
C THR A 100 4.97 2.00 29.32
N GLY A 101 4.03 2.83 29.79
CA GLY A 101 3.98 4.26 29.48
C GLY A 101 2.92 4.67 28.46
N ILE A 102 2.36 3.71 27.70
CA ILE A 102 1.30 4.00 26.72
C ILE A 102 0.03 4.49 27.42
N THR A 103 -0.48 5.64 26.99
CA THR A 103 -1.72 6.27 27.49
C THR A 103 -2.84 6.32 26.45
N ALA A 104 -2.52 6.16 25.17
CA ALA A 104 -3.48 6.04 24.07
C ALA A 104 -3.43 4.61 23.51
N TRP A 105 -4.04 3.66 24.23
CA TRP A 105 -3.88 2.24 23.93
C TRP A 105 -5.03 1.67 23.08
N GLN A 106 -4.69 0.99 21.98
CA GLN A 106 -5.62 0.26 21.10
C GLN A 106 -5.90 -1.20 21.51
N GLN A 107 -5.64 -1.55 22.78
CA GLN A 107 -5.91 -2.88 23.35
C GLN A 107 -5.19 -4.05 22.65
N GLN A 108 -4.13 -3.74 21.89
CA GLN A 108 -3.21 -4.73 21.29
C GLN A 108 -2.06 -5.02 22.26
N VAL A 109 -1.57 -6.25 22.26
CA VAL A 109 -0.50 -6.71 23.15
C VAL A 109 0.62 -7.38 22.35
N PRO A 110 1.86 -7.45 22.85
CA PRO A 110 2.96 -8.02 22.07
C PRO A 110 2.78 -9.52 21.83
N LEU A 111 2.73 -9.93 20.55
CA LEU A 111 2.79 -11.32 20.12
C LEU A 111 3.96 -11.55 19.16
N PRO A 112 4.65 -12.69 19.27
CA PRO A 112 5.68 -13.07 18.31
C PRO A 112 5.07 -13.25 16.92
N GLN A 113 5.75 -12.72 15.92
CA GLN A 113 5.41 -12.85 14.50
C GLN A 113 6.36 -13.84 13.83
N SER A 114 5.98 -14.41 12.68
CA SER A 114 6.85 -15.34 11.94
C SER A 114 7.50 -14.64 10.74
N TYR A 115 8.53 -13.83 11.00
CA TYR A 115 9.31 -13.19 9.95
C TYR A 115 10.44 -14.12 9.47
N THR A 116 10.09 -15.27 8.90
CA THR A 116 11.06 -16.34 8.56
C THR A 116 10.85 -16.84 7.13
N GLY A 117 11.88 -17.45 6.52
CA GLY A 117 11.76 -18.05 5.19
C GLY A 117 11.38 -17.02 4.13
N SER A 118 10.32 -17.27 3.35
CA SER A 118 9.82 -16.31 2.35
C SER A 118 9.16 -15.07 2.96
N ASN A 119 8.87 -15.07 4.27
CA ASN A 119 8.33 -13.94 5.02
C ASN A 119 9.42 -13.23 5.84
N ALA A 120 10.70 -13.39 5.49
CA ALA A 120 11.80 -12.67 6.13
C ALA A 120 11.85 -11.20 5.69
N TRP A 121 12.42 -10.33 6.53
CA TRP A 121 12.77 -8.98 6.11
C TRP A 121 13.84 -9.02 5.02
N ARG A 122 13.75 -8.10 4.04
CA ARG A 122 14.66 -8.04 2.90
C ARG A 122 15.31 -6.66 2.84
N ILE A 123 16.63 -6.62 2.81
CA ILE A 123 17.44 -5.39 2.76
C ILE A 123 18.38 -5.49 1.55
N PRO A 124 18.41 -4.50 0.64
CA PRO A 124 19.31 -4.53 -0.51
C PRO A 124 20.77 -4.41 -0.08
N LEU A 125 21.64 -5.26 -0.64
CA LEU A 125 23.09 -5.25 -0.38
C LEU A 125 23.85 -4.22 -1.22
N GLN A 126 23.23 -3.75 -2.30
CA GLN A 126 23.78 -2.77 -3.22
C GLN A 126 22.77 -1.63 -3.37
N PRO A 127 22.62 -0.78 -2.35
CA PRO A 127 21.64 0.29 -2.37
C PRO A 127 22.02 1.34 -3.42
N VAL A 128 21.03 1.83 -4.17
CA VAL A 128 21.22 2.84 -5.22
C VAL A 128 20.62 4.15 -4.73
N PRO A 129 21.36 5.27 -4.72
CA PRO A 129 20.78 6.57 -4.43
C PRO A 129 19.64 6.90 -5.39
N ALA A 130 18.47 7.23 -4.84
CA ALA A 130 17.31 7.61 -5.62
C ALA A 130 17.54 8.97 -6.31
N LYS A 131 17.10 9.07 -7.57
CA LYS A 131 17.08 10.37 -8.27
C LYS A 131 16.13 11.36 -7.60
N ASN A 132 15.00 10.84 -7.11
CA ASN A 132 13.98 11.57 -6.38
C ASN A 132 13.71 10.84 -5.06
N PRO A 133 14.44 11.19 -3.98
CA PRO A 133 14.22 10.61 -2.66
C PRO A 133 12.78 10.84 -2.17
N LEU A 134 12.19 9.84 -1.53
CA LEU A 134 10.80 9.89 -1.06
C LEU A 134 10.74 10.22 0.44
N SER A 135 9.84 11.13 0.82
CA SER A 135 9.68 11.62 2.19
C SER A 135 8.72 10.74 3.01
N THR A 136 9.09 10.39 4.25
CA THR A 136 8.14 9.73 5.16
C THR A 136 7.06 10.67 5.71
N LYS A 137 7.16 11.99 5.46
CA LYS A 137 6.06 12.92 5.77
C LYS A 137 4.86 12.78 4.83
N GLU A 138 5.09 12.25 3.63
CA GLU A 138 4.11 12.20 2.54
C GLU A 138 3.82 10.76 2.11
N HIS A 139 4.74 9.83 2.39
CA HIS A 139 4.71 8.44 1.94
C HIS A 139 4.91 7.45 3.10
N PHE A 140 4.69 6.17 2.83
CA PHE A 140 5.01 5.05 3.73
C PHE A 140 4.30 5.11 5.10
N PHE A 141 3.04 5.54 5.14
CA PHE A 141 2.25 5.55 6.39
C PHE A 141 1.79 4.16 6.84
N ARG A 142 2.18 3.10 6.13
CA ARG A 142 1.88 1.71 6.46
C ARG A 142 3.17 0.90 6.38
N GLY A 143 3.26 -0.15 7.19
CA GLY A 143 4.41 -1.05 7.21
C GLY A 143 5.67 -0.39 7.79
N ALA A 144 6.77 -1.13 7.71
CA ALA A 144 8.05 -0.66 8.21
C ALA A 144 8.75 0.23 7.16
N ILE A 145 9.59 1.12 7.68
CA ILE A 145 10.57 1.91 6.91
C ILE A 145 12.01 1.51 7.22
N ALA A 146 12.23 0.81 8.33
CA ALA A 146 13.53 0.29 8.71
C ALA A 146 13.38 -0.97 9.56
N LEU A 147 14.50 -1.67 9.77
CA LEU A 147 14.61 -2.81 10.68
C LEU A 147 15.70 -2.54 11.71
N ALA A 148 15.34 -2.60 13.00
CA ALA A 148 16.31 -2.50 14.08
C ALA A 148 17.22 -3.74 14.11
N VAL A 149 18.44 -3.58 14.62
CA VAL A 149 19.43 -4.69 14.71
C VAL A 149 18.98 -5.86 15.60
N ASN A 150 18.00 -5.64 16.48
CA ASN A 150 17.37 -6.68 17.28
C ASN A 150 16.24 -7.42 16.53
N GLY A 151 16.01 -7.12 15.25
CA GLY A 151 15.01 -7.75 14.41
C GLY A 151 13.59 -7.23 14.59
N VAL A 152 13.40 -6.13 15.34
CA VAL A 152 12.09 -5.46 15.48
C VAL A 152 11.94 -4.42 14.37
N PRO A 153 10.82 -4.41 13.63
CA PRO A 153 10.62 -3.41 12.59
C PRO A 153 10.38 -2.02 13.16
N ILE A 154 10.75 -1.01 12.38
CA ILE A 154 10.56 0.40 12.71
C ILE A 154 9.64 1.01 11.65
N PHE A 155 8.52 1.53 12.10
CA PHE A 155 7.45 2.11 11.31
C PHE A 155 7.60 3.64 11.29
N ASN A 156 6.87 4.27 10.36
CA ASN A 156 6.85 5.72 10.22
C ASN A 156 6.31 6.41 11.50
N PRO A 157 6.99 7.44 12.05
CA PRO A 157 6.48 8.20 13.19
C PRO A 157 5.07 8.79 12.98
N ILE A 158 4.68 9.01 11.73
CA ILE A 158 3.34 9.41 11.35
C ILE A 158 2.50 8.16 11.12
N LYS A 159 1.39 8.06 11.85
CA LYS A 159 0.46 6.94 11.71
C LYS A 159 -0.26 6.92 10.36
N ASN A 160 -0.99 5.84 10.09
CA ASN A 160 -1.67 5.56 8.82
C ASN A 160 -2.65 6.64 8.32
N ASN A 161 -2.99 7.64 9.14
CA ASN A 161 -3.81 8.79 8.71
C ASN A 161 -2.99 9.91 8.04
N GLY A 162 -1.66 9.79 7.99
CA GLY A 162 -0.75 10.75 7.36
C GLY A 162 -0.60 12.07 8.11
N LYS A 163 -1.12 12.20 9.34
CA LYS A 163 -1.18 13.48 10.06
C LYS A 163 -0.70 13.43 11.50
N THR A 164 -0.84 12.30 12.18
CA THR A 164 -0.60 12.26 13.63
C THR A 164 0.74 11.61 13.95
N ASP A 165 1.57 12.36 14.68
CA ASP A 165 2.78 11.86 15.33
C ASP A 165 2.41 10.91 16.48
N THR A 166 2.82 9.65 16.37
CA THR A 166 2.50 8.57 17.32
C THR A 166 3.12 8.82 18.71
N LEU A 167 4.30 9.45 18.78
CA LEU A 167 4.95 9.82 20.05
C LEU A 167 4.11 10.87 20.77
N LEU A 168 3.74 11.94 20.08
CA LEU A 168 2.94 13.03 20.65
C LEU A 168 1.51 12.61 20.99
N ALA A 169 0.99 11.58 20.32
CA ALA A 169 -0.30 10.99 20.64
C ALA A 169 -0.31 10.16 21.94
N GLY A 170 0.85 9.90 22.55
CA GLY A 170 0.96 9.06 23.75
C GLY A 170 0.67 7.58 23.47
N GLU A 171 0.88 7.14 22.23
CA GLU A 171 0.64 5.77 21.75
C GLU A 171 1.89 4.87 21.95
N LEU A 172 3.05 5.45 22.29
CA LEU A 172 4.34 4.75 22.42
C LEU A 172 4.72 4.43 23.86
N ASP A 173 5.41 3.30 24.04
CA ASP A 173 6.08 2.96 25.29
C ASP A 173 7.39 3.73 25.48
N GLN A 174 8.04 3.52 26.63
CA GLN A 174 9.30 4.17 26.97
C GLN A 174 10.47 3.90 25.99
N TRP A 175 10.37 2.87 25.15
CA TRP A 175 11.37 2.53 24.14
C TRP A 175 10.99 3.05 22.75
N GLY A 176 9.83 3.67 22.62
CA GLY A 176 9.38 4.24 21.37
C GLY A 176 8.59 3.29 20.49
N GLY A 177 8.05 2.20 21.04
CA GLY A 177 7.28 1.23 20.28
C GLY A 177 5.88 0.97 20.83
N HIS A 178 5.08 0.28 20.04
CA HIS A 178 3.76 -0.21 20.43
C HIS A 178 3.37 -1.42 19.58
N CYS A 179 2.19 -1.99 19.84
CA CYS A 179 1.65 -3.10 19.05
C CYS A 179 0.67 -2.63 17.99
N GLY A 180 0.82 -3.13 16.77
CA GLY A 180 -0.08 -2.96 15.64
C GLY A 180 -1.33 -3.84 15.72
N ARG A 181 -2.17 -3.78 14.67
CA ARG A 181 -3.45 -4.51 14.61
C ARG A 181 -3.30 -6.03 14.60
N ALA A 182 -2.12 -6.55 14.28
CA ALA A 182 -1.83 -7.97 14.31
C ALA A 182 -1.17 -8.38 15.64
N ASP A 183 -1.29 -7.54 16.68
CA ASP A 183 -0.58 -7.69 17.95
C ASP A 183 0.97 -7.71 17.74
N ASP A 184 1.45 -7.10 16.66
CA ASP A 184 2.86 -7.03 16.27
C ASP A 184 3.55 -5.82 16.92
N TYR A 185 4.58 -6.05 17.75
CA TYR A 185 5.36 -4.96 18.33
C TYR A 185 6.31 -4.33 17.29
N HIS A 186 6.35 -3.01 17.24
CA HIS A 186 7.24 -2.24 16.36
C HIS A 186 7.57 -0.88 16.95
N TYR A 187 8.72 -0.31 16.57
CA TYR A 187 9.12 1.04 16.97
C TYR A 187 8.55 2.08 16.02
N HIS A 188 8.34 3.31 16.50
CA HIS A 188 8.02 4.50 15.70
C HIS A 188 9.09 5.59 15.83
N ILE A 189 10.01 5.44 16.77
CA ILE A 189 11.20 6.29 16.91
C ILE A 189 12.44 5.41 16.95
N ALA A 190 13.60 5.97 16.65
CA ALA A 190 14.84 5.21 16.64
C ALA A 190 15.12 4.56 18.02
N PRO A 191 15.34 3.23 18.10
CA PRO A 191 15.61 2.53 19.35
C PRO A 191 17.07 2.74 19.80
N VAL A 192 17.43 3.99 20.13
CA VAL A 192 18.81 4.42 20.45
C VAL A 192 19.43 3.67 21.64
N HIS A 193 18.61 3.03 22.48
CA HIS A 193 19.09 2.19 23.57
C HIS A 193 19.89 0.97 23.07
N LEU A 194 19.67 0.52 21.83
CA LEU A 194 20.41 -0.58 21.20
C LEU A 194 21.90 -0.23 21.01
N GLU A 195 22.27 1.05 21.00
CA GLU A 195 23.68 1.51 20.94
C GLU A 195 24.51 0.93 22.09
N ARG A 196 23.91 0.67 23.26
CA ARG A 196 24.59 0.02 24.39
C ARG A 196 25.01 -1.43 24.10
N VAL A 197 24.34 -2.07 23.14
CA VAL A 197 24.57 -3.47 22.75
C VAL A 197 25.48 -3.53 21.52
N VAL A 198 25.22 -2.71 20.50
CA VAL A 198 26.05 -2.67 19.28
C VAL A 198 27.36 -1.90 19.46
N GLY A 199 27.44 -1.01 20.45
CA GLY A 199 28.58 -0.13 20.68
C GLY A 199 28.38 1.27 20.07
N ALA A 200 28.97 2.28 20.71
CA ALA A 200 28.93 3.65 20.23
C ALA A 200 29.55 3.79 18.84
N GLY A 201 28.93 4.58 17.97
CA GLY A 201 29.38 4.75 16.59
C GLY A 201 29.14 3.53 15.70
N ASN A 202 28.27 2.60 16.11
CA ASN A 202 27.74 1.54 15.25
C ASN A 202 26.26 1.78 14.94
N PRO A 203 25.77 1.36 13.76
CA PRO A 203 24.34 1.45 13.43
C PRO A 203 23.46 0.67 14.40
N ILE A 204 22.30 1.24 14.72
CA ILE A 204 21.25 0.63 15.56
C ILE A 204 20.10 0.06 14.72
N ALA A 205 20.05 0.37 13.44
CA ALA A 205 19.06 -0.13 12.50
C ALA A 205 19.57 0.00 11.06
N VAL A 206 18.81 -0.55 10.12
CA VAL A 206 19.03 -0.42 8.68
C VAL A 206 17.69 -0.03 8.03
N ALA A 207 17.68 1.05 7.25
CA ALA A 207 16.52 1.45 6.47
C ALA A 207 16.25 0.43 5.35
N LEU A 208 15.00 0.29 4.93
CA LEU A 208 14.63 -0.70 3.90
C LEU A 208 15.21 -0.41 2.50
N ASP A 209 15.77 0.77 2.30
CA ASP A 209 16.56 1.13 1.11
C ASP A 209 18.03 0.65 1.18
N GLY A 210 18.45 0.04 2.29
CA GLY A 210 19.78 -0.54 2.50
C GLY A 210 20.79 0.34 3.24
N TYR A 211 20.44 1.58 3.59
CA TYR A 211 21.37 2.47 4.30
C TYR A 211 21.29 2.32 5.83
N PRO A 212 22.42 2.35 6.55
CA PRO A 212 22.43 2.24 8.00
C PRO A 212 21.77 3.44 8.70
N ILE A 213 21.22 3.20 9.89
CA ILE A 213 20.70 4.22 10.79
C ILE A 213 21.49 4.19 12.09
N TYR A 214 22.13 5.29 12.43
CA TYR A 214 22.91 5.48 13.64
C TYR A 214 22.07 6.09 14.77
N GLY A 215 22.61 6.02 15.99
CA GLY A 215 22.09 6.78 17.12
C GLY A 215 22.33 8.28 16.97
N TYR A 216 22.51 8.98 18.09
CA TYR A 216 22.71 10.43 18.09
C TYR A 216 24.12 10.88 17.66
N THR A 217 25.01 9.93 17.36
CA THR A 217 26.42 10.21 17.04
C THR A 217 26.89 9.46 15.81
N ASP A 218 27.77 10.09 15.05
CA ASP A 218 28.57 9.50 13.98
C ASP A 218 29.46 8.36 14.48
N PRO A 219 30.07 7.57 13.58
CA PRO A 219 31.12 6.60 13.92
C PRO A 219 32.30 7.17 14.73
N ASN A 220 32.54 8.48 14.64
CA ASN A 220 33.58 9.17 15.41
C ASN A 220 33.16 9.54 16.86
N GLY A 221 31.93 9.20 17.25
CA GLY A 221 31.37 9.47 18.58
C GLY A 221 30.86 10.91 18.80
N LYS A 222 30.82 11.74 17.76
CA LYS A 222 30.30 13.12 17.83
C LYS A 222 28.92 13.22 17.17
N PRO A 223 28.03 14.12 17.61
CA PRO A 223 26.79 14.37 16.90
C PRO A 223 27.04 14.93 15.49
N PRO A 224 26.25 14.51 14.49
CA PRO A 224 26.32 15.08 13.15
C PRO A 224 25.85 16.54 13.18
N THR A 225 26.48 17.41 12.39
CA THR A 225 26.16 18.85 12.33
C THR A 225 25.57 19.29 10.99
N ASN A 226 25.44 18.37 10.04
CA ASN A 226 25.10 18.63 8.64
C ASN A 226 24.08 17.63 8.09
N LEU A 227 23.12 17.22 8.92
CA LEU A 227 22.01 16.38 8.47
C LEU A 227 21.22 17.09 7.36
N ASP A 228 20.89 16.34 6.31
CA ASP A 228 19.99 16.76 5.25
C ASP A 228 18.52 16.63 5.68
N TRP A 229 17.61 16.92 4.75
CA TRP A 229 16.17 16.89 5.01
C TRP A 229 15.61 15.48 5.23
N LEU A 230 16.34 14.43 4.84
CA LEU A 230 16.02 13.01 5.12
C LEU A 230 16.53 12.58 6.49
N ASN A 231 17.11 13.49 7.27
CA ASN A 231 17.72 13.22 8.56
C ASN A 231 18.92 12.26 8.45
N GLY A 232 19.65 12.35 7.33
CA GLY A 232 20.90 11.64 7.08
C GLY A 232 21.99 12.55 6.56
N HIS A 233 23.18 12.01 6.34
CA HIS A 233 24.30 12.72 5.73
C HIS A 233 25.36 11.74 5.24
N LYS A 234 26.37 12.24 4.51
CA LYS A 234 27.59 11.49 4.27
C LYS A 234 28.55 11.69 5.45
N GLY A 235 28.92 10.59 6.09
CA GLY A 235 29.85 10.58 7.20
C GLY A 235 31.29 10.92 6.80
N PRO A 236 32.21 10.96 7.78
CA PRO A 236 33.64 11.14 7.53
C PRO A 236 34.28 10.06 6.64
N ASP A 237 33.65 8.88 6.57
CA ASP A 237 34.02 7.76 5.70
C ASP A 237 33.52 7.92 4.25
N GLY A 238 32.76 8.98 3.97
CA GLY A 238 32.15 9.26 2.67
C GLY A 238 30.86 8.49 2.39
N GLN A 239 30.40 7.65 3.32
CA GLN A 239 29.21 6.82 3.15
C GLN A 239 27.97 7.53 3.69
N TYR A 240 26.87 7.42 2.95
CA TYR A 240 25.60 7.98 3.40
C TYR A 240 24.99 7.11 4.49
N HIS A 241 24.43 7.72 5.52
CA HIS A 241 23.66 7.05 6.56
C HIS A 241 22.69 8.02 7.24
N TYR A 242 21.67 7.46 7.91
CA TYR A 242 20.69 8.22 8.67
C TYR A 242 21.06 8.32 10.14
N HIS A 243 20.43 9.25 10.84
CA HIS A 243 20.57 9.40 12.29
C HIS A 243 19.25 9.41 13.02
N ALA A 244 19.29 8.92 14.25
CA ALA A 244 18.30 9.25 15.25
C ALA A 244 18.39 10.73 15.63
N THR A 245 17.24 11.37 15.84
CA THR A 245 17.16 12.74 16.37
C THR A 245 16.15 12.84 17.50
N LYS A 246 16.29 13.85 18.37
CA LYS A 246 15.36 14.06 19.49
C LYS A 246 14.07 14.77 19.07
N THR A 247 14.08 15.36 17.89
CA THR A 247 12.95 16.06 17.28
C THR A 247 12.50 15.27 16.07
N PHE A 248 11.24 15.47 15.65
CA PHE A 248 10.74 14.90 14.41
C PHE A 248 11.75 15.13 13.26
N PRO A 249 12.09 14.11 12.44
CA PRO A 249 11.42 12.81 12.31
C PRO A 249 11.87 11.71 13.30
N TYR A 250 12.76 11.98 14.25
CA TYR A 250 13.31 11.00 15.21
C TYR A 250 14.17 9.86 14.64
N LEU A 251 14.02 9.52 13.36
CA LEU A 251 14.82 8.55 12.59
C LEU A 251 14.94 9.01 11.12
N ASN A 252 15.14 8.12 10.15
CA ASN A 252 15.16 8.48 8.73
C ASN A 252 13.84 9.18 8.31
N GLY A 253 13.96 10.41 7.82
CA GLY A 253 12.83 11.24 7.35
C GLY A 253 12.33 10.88 5.95
N GLY A 254 12.88 9.83 5.36
CA GLY A 254 12.58 9.36 4.01
C GLY A 254 13.55 8.26 3.58
N PHE A 255 13.62 8.05 2.27
CA PHE A 255 14.57 7.15 1.64
C PHE A 255 15.45 7.90 0.63
N TYR A 256 16.73 8.00 0.97
CA TYR A 256 17.85 8.37 0.12
C TYR A 256 18.06 7.33 -0.98
N GLY A 257 17.87 6.04 -0.69
CA GLY A 257 17.95 4.97 -1.67
C GLY A 257 16.64 4.68 -2.40
N GLU A 258 16.73 3.94 -3.51
CA GLU A 258 15.56 3.49 -4.26
C GLU A 258 14.72 2.49 -3.46
N VAL A 259 13.42 2.77 -3.38
CA VAL A 259 12.40 1.87 -2.84
C VAL A 259 11.18 1.89 -3.75
N VAL A 260 10.39 0.82 -3.71
CA VAL A 260 9.07 0.78 -4.34
C VAL A 260 8.02 1.04 -3.26
N GLU A 261 7.15 2.02 -3.47
CA GLU A 261 5.96 2.18 -2.63
C GLU A 261 4.76 1.48 -3.28
N LEU A 262 4.10 0.61 -2.54
CA LEU A 262 2.85 -0.03 -2.95
C LEU A 262 1.86 -0.02 -1.80
N ASN A 263 0.64 0.48 -2.00
CA ASN A 263 -0.39 0.58 -0.97
C ASN A 263 0.06 1.33 0.31
N GLY A 264 0.94 2.32 0.17
CA GLY A 264 1.42 3.17 1.28
C GLY A 264 2.49 2.54 2.15
N GLN A 265 3.20 1.51 1.68
CA GLN A 265 4.31 0.85 2.36
C GLN A 265 5.44 0.53 1.37
N VAL A 266 6.67 0.31 1.87
CA VAL A 266 7.76 -0.23 1.03
C VAL A 266 7.39 -1.64 0.55
N ASP A 267 7.71 -1.98 -0.70
CA ASP A 267 7.44 -3.29 -1.29
C ASP A 267 8.71 -3.95 -1.84
N PRO A 268 8.90 -5.27 -1.63
CA PRO A 268 8.10 -6.18 -0.82
C PRO A 268 8.44 -6.07 0.67
N GLN A 269 7.47 -6.41 1.52
CA GLN A 269 7.65 -6.52 2.96
C GLN A 269 6.97 -7.77 3.53
N PRO A 270 7.50 -8.31 4.64
CA PRO A 270 6.86 -9.43 5.32
C PRO A 270 5.53 -9.00 5.94
N ARG A 271 4.67 -9.99 6.21
CA ARG A 271 3.34 -9.78 6.79
C ARG A 271 3.28 -10.33 8.20
N ALA A 272 2.80 -9.50 9.13
CA ALA A 272 2.35 -9.93 10.44
C ALA A 272 1.00 -10.66 10.35
N GLN A 273 0.75 -11.59 11.27
CA GLN A 273 -0.47 -12.38 11.33
C GLN A 273 -1.06 -12.31 12.73
N GLY A 274 -2.20 -11.62 12.86
CA GLY A 274 -2.93 -11.57 14.12
C GLY A 274 -3.64 -12.89 14.42
N VAL A 275 -3.65 -13.29 15.68
CA VAL A 275 -4.42 -14.46 16.16
C VAL A 275 -5.87 -14.10 16.50
N ARG A 276 -6.15 -12.80 16.66
CA ARG A 276 -7.46 -12.25 17.03
C ARG A 276 -7.78 -10.97 16.25
N PRO A 277 -9.05 -10.54 16.20
CA PRO A 277 -9.42 -9.25 15.64
C PRO A 277 -8.84 -8.09 16.46
N SER A 278 -8.46 -7.00 15.77
CA SER A 278 -8.06 -5.77 16.45
C SER A 278 -9.22 -5.15 17.24
N LEU A 279 -8.91 -4.62 18.41
CA LEU A 279 -9.85 -3.99 19.33
C LEU A 279 -9.81 -2.45 19.19
N PRO A 280 -10.88 -1.74 19.59
CA PRO A 280 -10.90 -0.28 19.58
C PRO A 280 -9.96 0.31 20.63
N GLY A 281 -9.69 1.61 20.53
CA GLY A 281 -9.00 2.37 21.59
C GLY A 281 -9.73 2.30 22.93
N LEU A 282 -8.99 2.14 24.02
CA LEU A 282 -9.53 2.14 25.39
C LEU A 282 -9.28 3.49 26.05
N LYS A 283 -10.34 4.31 26.12
CA LYS A 283 -10.27 5.64 26.72
C LYS A 283 -9.92 5.55 28.21
N GLY A 284 -8.99 6.41 28.65
CA GLY A 284 -8.55 6.48 30.04
C GLY A 284 -7.62 5.34 30.46
N ALA A 285 -7.16 4.52 29.51
CA ALA A 285 -6.20 3.46 29.77
C ALA A 285 -4.79 4.01 29.96
N LYS A 286 -4.04 3.45 30.90
CA LYS A 286 -2.60 3.68 31.06
C LYS A 286 -1.92 2.35 31.33
N ILE A 287 -0.97 1.96 30.49
CA ILE A 287 -0.18 0.74 30.74
C ILE A 287 0.92 1.05 31.74
N VAL A 288 0.95 0.29 32.83
CA VAL A 288 1.86 0.49 33.97
C VAL A 288 2.91 -0.61 34.10
N GLY A 289 2.76 -1.72 33.37
CA GLY A 289 3.77 -2.78 33.38
C GLY A 289 3.58 -3.83 32.30
N PHE A 290 4.68 -4.49 31.97
CA PHE A 290 4.74 -5.68 31.13
C PHE A 290 5.69 -6.70 31.74
N GLU A 291 5.24 -7.94 31.85
CA GLU A 291 5.98 -9.06 32.44
C GLU A 291 5.89 -10.28 31.52
N ALA A 292 6.97 -11.05 31.45
CA ALA A 292 7.02 -12.35 30.78
C ALA A 292 7.42 -13.43 31.80
N PRO A 293 6.50 -13.87 32.68
CA PRO A 293 6.85 -14.70 33.85
C PRO A 293 7.45 -16.07 33.50
N LYS A 294 7.10 -16.62 32.33
CA LYS A 294 7.64 -17.87 31.80
C LYS A 294 7.59 -17.85 30.27
N PRO A 295 8.36 -18.70 29.57
CA PRO A 295 8.31 -18.79 28.11
C PRO A 295 6.87 -18.95 27.60
N GLY A 296 6.49 -18.12 26.62
CA GLY A 296 5.15 -18.12 26.04
C GLY A 296 4.04 -17.54 26.92
N SER A 297 4.35 -16.97 28.10
CA SER A 297 3.36 -16.37 29.00
C SER A 297 3.72 -14.91 29.27
N PHE A 298 2.71 -14.06 29.21
CA PHE A 298 2.87 -12.61 29.29
C PHE A 298 1.76 -11.97 30.12
N VAL A 299 2.06 -10.83 30.73
CA VAL A 299 1.12 -10.03 31.51
C VAL A 299 1.30 -8.57 31.14
N VAL A 300 0.25 -7.92 30.65
CA VAL A 300 0.17 -6.47 30.50
C VAL A 300 -0.66 -5.92 31.66
N ARG A 301 -0.05 -5.12 32.52
CA ARG A 301 -0.73 -4.43 33.63
C ARG A 301 -1.11 -3.03 33.19
N TYR A 302 -2.35 -2.64 33.41
CA TYR A 302 -2.85 -1.34 33.01
C TYR A 302 -3.93 -0.85 33.97
N GLU A 303 -4.16 0.45 33.98
CA GLU A 303 -5.23 1.09 34.72
C GLU A 303 -6.25 1.67 33.75
N VAL A 304 -7.52 1.71 34.13
CA VAL A 304 -8.57 2.42 33.38
C VAL A 304 -9.23 3.40 34.34
N PHE A 305 -9.00 4.70 34.15
CA PHE A 305 -9.43 5.74 35.09
C PHE A 305 -8.96 5.47 36.55
N GLY A 306 -7.78 4.87 36.72
CA GLY A 306 -7.21 4.51 38.03
C GLY A 306 -7.60 3.12 38.53
N ASP A 307 -8.54 2.43 37.89
CA ASP A 307 -8.89 1.05 38.25
C ASP A 307 -7.85 0.07 37.70
N PRO A 308 -7.12 -0.68 38.55
CA PRO A 308 -6.11 -1.64 38.09
C PRO A 308 -6.76 -2.85 37.39
N ARG A 309 -6.16 -3.24 36.26
CA ARG A 309 -6.55 -4.36 35.39
C ARG A 309 -5.32 -5.06 34.82
N SER A 310 -5.49 -6.26 34.28
CA SER A 310 -4.45 -6.93 33.51
C SER A 310 -5.00 -7.71 32.33
N VAL A 311 -4.16 -7.86 31.31
CA VAL A 311 -4.31 -8.88 30.27
C VAL A 311 -3.22 -9.90 30.48
N GLU A 312 -3.57 -11.07 30.96
CA GLU A 312 -2.67 -12.21 31.10
C GLU A 312 -2.89 -13.14 29.93
N TYR A 313 -1.84 -13.48 29.19
CA TYR A 313 -2.00 -14.31 28.01
C TYR A 313 -0.87 -15.31 27.83
N THR A 314 -1.22 -16.42 27.19
CA THR A 314 -0.30 -17.49 26.83
C THR A 314 -0.36 -17.74 25.33
N VAL A 315 0.80 -18.04 24.74
CA VAL A 315 0.97 -18.36 23.32
C VAL A 315 1.62 -19.74 23.26
N ASN A 316 0.95 -20.67 22.62
CA ASN A 316 1.41 -22.04 22.44
C ASN A 316 2.25 -22.15 21.15
N ASP A 317 3.07 -23.20 21.04
CA ASP A 317 3.93 -23.44 19.87
C ASP A 317 3.16 -23.60 18.55
N ASN A 318 1.90 -24.06 18.63
CA ASN A 318 1.01 -24.14 17.47
C ASN A 318 0.40 -22.79 17.07
N GLY A 319 0.82 -21.69 17.69
CA GLY A 319 0.34 -20.32 17.51
C GLY A 319 -1.00 -19.99 18.17
N SER A 320 -1.64 -20.95 18.84
CA SER A 320 -2.87 -20.66 19.60
C SER A 320 -2.56 -19.79 20.81
N ALA A 321 -3.50 -18.92 21.16
CA ALA A 321 -3.34 -17.98 22.26
C ALA A 321 -4.59 -17.93 23.14
N THR A 322 -4.38 -17.89 24.45
CA THR A 322 -5.43 -17.70 25.46
C THR A 322 -5.18 -16.39 26.18
N PHE A 323 -6.20 -15.54 26.25
CA PHE A 323 -6.17 -14.23 26.90
C PHE A 323 -7.15 -14.21 28.08
N ASN A 324 -6.70 -13.73 29.22
CA ASN A 324 -7.47 -13.51 30.43
C ASN A 324 -7.46 -12.01 30.75
N PHE A 325 -8.60 -11.36 30.58
CA PHE A 325 -8.82 -9.97 30.93
C PHE A 325 -9.31 -9.90 32.37
N VAL A 326 -8.43 -9.49 33.29
CA VAL A 326 -8.67 -9.47 34.72
C VAL A 326 -9.05 -8.05 35.15
N SER A 327 -10.15 -7.94 35.91
CA SER A 327 -10.63 -6.69 36.50
C SER A 327 -11.25 -6.94 37.87
N SER A 328 -11.63 -5.87 38.58
CA SER A 328 -12.39 -5.98 39.83
C SER A 328 -13.75 -6.68 39.67
N GLN A 329 -14.30 -6.72 38.45
CA GLN A 329 -15.58 -7.39 38.14
C GLN A 329 -15.42 -8.88 37.81
N GLY A 330 -14.19 -9.40 37.80
CA GLY A 330 -13.88 -10.78 37.44
C GLY A 330 -12.97 -10.90 36.22
N THR A 331 -12.78 -12.14 35.77
CA THR A 331 -11.90 -12.49 34.65
C THR A 331 -12.72 -12.95 33.45
N LYS A 332 -12.45 -12.35 32.28
CA LYS A 332 -12.99 -12.81 31.00
C LYS A 332 -11.90 -13.55 30.23
N THR A 333 -12.15 -14.79 29.84
CA THR A 333 -11.22 -15.60 29.04
C THR A 333 -11.63 -15.65 27.57
N GLU A 334 -10.67 -15.48 26.68
CA GLU A 334 -10.82 -15.61 25.23
C GLU A 334 -9.76 -16.56 24.69
N ASN A 335 -10.14 -17.48 23.81
CA ASN A 335 -9.24 -18.46 23.20
C ASN A 335 -9.23 -18.30 21.68
N TYR A 336 -8.05 -18.31 21.10
CA TYR A 336 -7.83 -18.15 19.68
C TYR A 336 -6.90 -19.23 19.14
N THR A 337 -7.16 -19.65 17.91
CA THR A 337 -6.29 -20.55 17.16
C THR A 337 -5.93 -19.88 15.84
N PRO A 338 -4.69 -20.03 15.34
CA PRO A 338 -4.35 -19.53 14.03
C PRO A 338 -5.24 -20.19 12.99
N ARG A 339 -5.83 -19.38 12.10
CA ARG A 339 -6.54 -19.94 10.94
C ARG A 339 -5.53 -20.72 10.10
N GLN A 340 -5.72 -22.04 9.98
CA GLN A 340 -5.01 -22.84 8.99
C GLN A 340 -5.44 -22.39 7.59
N GLY A 341 -4.57 -21.64 6.91
CA GLY A 341 -4.64 -21.36 5.47
C GLY A 341 -5.72 -20.37 5.03
N ALA A 342 -5.34 -19.11 4.85
CA ALA A 342 -5.75 -18.25 3.72
C ALA A 342 -5.14 -16.85 3.90
N GLY A 343 -4.08 -16.56 3.15
CA GLY A 343 -3.85 -15.18 2.74
C GLY A 343 -4.99 -14.79 1.81
N GLY A 344 -5.86 -13.90 2.24
CA GLY A 344 -7.00 -13.46 1.43
C GLY A 344 -8.04 -12.70 2.25
N ASP A 345 -8.10 -11.41 2.01
CA ASP A 345 -9.24 -10.50 2.15
C ASP A 345 -10.03 -10.52 3.46
N GLY A 346 -9.67 -9.57 4.33
CA GLY A 346 -10.49 -9.11 5.45
C GLY A 346 -11.76 -8.40 4.98
N ARG A 347 -12.71 -9.14 4.41
CA ARG A 347 -14.09 -8.67 4.23
C ARG A 347 -15.08 -9.73 4.71
N ARG A 348 -15.93 -9.27 5.63
CA ARG A 348 -17.14 -9.90 6.20
C ARG A 348 -16.90 -10.84 7.38
N ASN A 349 -17.18 -10.33 8.58
CA ASN A 349 -18.30 -10.81 9.38
C ASN A 349 -18.47 -9.95 10.64
N ALA A 350 -19.47 -9.08 10.60
CA ALA A 350 -20.08 -8.48 11.77
C ALA A 350 -21.46 -9.12 11.95
N GLU A 351 -21.51 -10.36 12.42
CA GLU A 351 -22.73 -10.92 12.99
C GLU A 351 -22.38 -11.58 14.33
N ARG A 352 -22.94 -10.98 15.38
CA ARG A 352 -22.87 -11.45 16.76
C ARG A 352 -23.78 -12.68 16.92
N PRO A 353 -23.40 -13.70 17.71
CA PRO A 353 -24.32 -14.74 18.11
C PRO A 353 -25.20 -14.23 19.25
N MET A 354 -26.50 -14.04 19.01
CA MET A 354 -27.51 -13.86 20.05
C MET A 354 -28.09 -15.23 20.39
N GLY A 355 -27.98 -15.62 21.66
CA GLY A 355 -28.54 -16.87 22.19
C GLY A 355 -30.04 -16.79 22.49
N ASN A 356 -30.69 -17.93 22.24
CA ASN A 356 -31.88 -18.54 22.83
C ASN A 356 -32.97 -17.69 23.52
N ASP A 357 -34.20 -17.77 22.99
CA ASP A 357 -35.32 -18.33 23.76
C ASP A 357 -36.44 -18.87 22.82
N PRO A 358 -37.21 -19.91 23.20
CA PRO A 358 -38.10 -20.67 22.32
C PRO A 358 -39.59 -20.33 22.49
N GLN A 359 -40.36 -20.58 21.42
CA GLN A 359 -41.80 -20.96 21.37
C GLN A 359 -42.64 -20.09 20.40
N ARG A 360 -43.05 -20.67 19.26
CA ARG A 360 -44.46 -21.06 18.95
C ARG A 360 -44.66 -21.33 17.45
N ASN A 361 -44.89 -22.62 17.18
CA ASN A 361 -46.09 -23.19 16.56
C ASN A 361 -46.45 -22.93 15.07
N ARG A 362 -46.27 -24.02 14.30
CA ARG A 362 -47.21 -24.70 13.37
C ARG A 362 -47.60 -24.08 12.01
N GLY A 363 -47.43 -24.93 10.99
CA GLY A 363 -48.26 -25.01 9.77
C GLY A 363 -47.43 -25.17 8.49
N ARG A 364 -46.91 -26.37 8.17
CA ARG A 364 -47.48 -27.37 7.23
C ARG A 364 -47.68 -26.86 5.78
N SER A 365 -46.83 -27.30 4.85
CA SER A 365 -47.24 -28.14 3.70
C SER A 365 -46.04 -28.59 2.87
N GLU A 366 -46.11 -29.83 2.41
CA GLU A 366 -45.14 -30.62 1.66
C GLU A 366 -44.93 -30.14 0.21
N GLY A 367 -43.77 -30.47 -0.37
CA GLY A 367 -43.63 -30.55 -1.83
C GLY A 367 -42.20 -30.54 -2.39
N GLY A 368 -41.67 -31.74 -2.67
CA GLY A 368 -40.84 -32.02 -3.86
C GLY A 368 -39.35 -31.64 -3.85
N GLY A 369 -38.48 -32.66 -3.86
CA GLY A 369 -37.04 -32.49 -4.04
C GLY A 369 -36.59 -32.29 -5.49
N ARG A 370 -35.50 -31.53 -5.66
CA ARG A 370 -34.33 -31.78 -6.54
C ARG A 370 -33.27 -30.68 -6.31
N PRO A 371 -31.97 -30.96 -6.53
CA PRO A 371 -30.88 -30.10 -6.08
C PRO A 371 -30.66 -28.96 -7.07
N ASP A 372 -30.78 -27.71 -6.60
CA ASP A 372 -30.40 -26.55 -7.40
C ASP A 372 -29.02 -26.07 -6.97
N GLY A 373 -28.02 -26.47 -7.76
CA GLY A 373 -26.71 -25.83 -7.78
C GLY A 373 -26.88 -24.43 -8.34
N GLY A 374 -27.04 -23.46 -7.43
CA GLY A 374 -27.09 -22.04 -7.77
C GLY A 374 -25.81 -21.63 -8.51
N ARG A 375 -25.93 -21.49 -9.83
CA ARG A 375 -24.98 -20.80 -10.70
C ARG A 375 -24.72 -19.39 -10.16
N ALA A 376 -23.62 -19.24 -9.43
CA ALA A 376 -22.94 -17.96 -9.33
C ALA A 376 -22.45 -17.59 -10.73
N GLY A 377 -22.69 -16.36 -11.16
CA GLY A 377 -22.29 -15.87 -12.48
C GLY A 377 -20.83 -16.16 -12.75
N SER A 378 -20.57 -17.12 -13.63
CA SER A 378 -19.23 -17.44 -14.10
C SER A 378 -18.78 -16.30 -15.00
N ASP A 379 -17.74 -15.59 -14.58
CA ASP A 379 -16.95 -14.72 -15.43
C ASP A 379 -16.68 -15.46 -16.76
N PRO A 380 -16.98 -14.88 -17.94
CA PRO A 380 -16.82 -15.53 -19.23
C PRO A 380 -15.38 -16.02 -19.49
N ILE A 381 -14.39 -15.40 -18.85
CA ILE A 381 -13.00 -15.85 -18.89
C ILE A 381 -12.84 -17.16 -18.08
N VAL A 382 -13.42 -17.23 -16.90
CA VAL A 382 -13.38 -18.43 -16.04
C VAL A 382 -14.14 -19.57 -16.71
N ALA A 383 -15.28 -19.30 -17.34
CA ALA A 383 -16.05 -20.30 -18.08
C ALA A 383 -15.34 -20.80 -19.36
N ALA A 384 -14.51 -19.95 -19.99
CA ALA A 384 -13.70 -20.38 -21.13
C ALA A 384 -12.51 -21.25 -20.72
N LEU A 385 -11.96 -21.02 -19.51
CA LEU A 385 -10.79 -21.72 -18.97
C LEU A 385 -11.13 -23.01 -18.23
N ASP A 386 -12.28 -23.07 -17.56
CA ASP A 386 -12.82 -24.26 -16.89
C ASP A 386 -13.53 -25.14 -17.93
N ALA A 387 -12.74 -25.89 -18.69
CA ALA A 387 -13.22 -26.67 -19.82
C ALA A 387 -14.10 -27.86 -19.39
N ASN A 388 -13.88 -28.37 -18.17
CA ASN A 388 -14.65 -29.49 -17.62
C ASN A 388 -15.87 -29.04 -16.77
N GLY A 389 -15.94 -27.76 -16.39
CA GLY A 389 -17.07 -27.13 -15.72
C GLY A 389 -17.20 -27.50 -14.23
N ASP A 390 -16.11 -27.92 -13.58
CA ASP A 390 -16.12 -28.35 -12.17
C ASP A 390 -15.95 -27.19 -11.17
N GLY A 391 -15.79 -25.97 -11.68
CA GLY A 391 -15.63 -24.74 -10.91
C GLY A 391 -14.20 -24.50 -10.43
N ARG A 392 -13.22 -25.27 -10.93
CA ARG A 392 -11.79 -25.12 -10.69
C ARG A 392 -11.04 -25.23 -12.02
N ILE A 393 -9.87 -24.59 -12.11
CA ILE A 393 -9.02 -24.69 -13.30
C ILE A 393 -7.82 -25.56 -12.92
N ASP A 394 -7.70 -26.72 -13.55
CA ASP A 394 -6.63 -27.67 -13.26
C ASP A 394 -5.36 -27.46 -14.12
N LYS A 395 -4.34 -28.29 -13.89
CA LYS A 395 -3.04 -28.18 -14.58
C LYS A 395 -3.14 -28.45 -16.09
N ALA A 396 -4.08 -29.28 -16.55
CA ALA A 396 -4.30 -29.54 -17.96
C ALA A 396 -5.05 -28.37 -18.62
N GLU A 397 -6.03 -27.80 -17.92
CA GLU A 397 -6.80 -26.64 -18.39
C GLU A 397 -5.96 -25.36 -18.46
N LEU A 398 -5.10 -25.11 -17.45
CA LEU A 398 -4.12 -24.02 -17.48
C LEU A 398 -3.13 -24.14 -18.65
N ARG A 399 -2.79 -25.36 -19.06
CA ARG A 399 -1.91 -25.58 -20.24
C ARG A 399 -2.65 -25.32 -21.56
N GLY A 400 -3.97 -25.48 -21.59
CA GLY A 400 -4.84 -25.16 -22.72
C GLY A 400 -5.35 -23.71 -22.75
N ALA A 401 -5.07 -22.92 -21.71
CA ALA A 401 -5.64 -21.59 -21.48
C ALA A 401 -5.47 -20.63 -22.67
N SER A 402 -4.30 -20.64 -23.32
CA SER A 402 -4.04 -19.78 -24.48
C SER A 402 -4.93 -20.14 -25.68
N ALA A 403 -5.18 -21.44 -25.91
CA ALA A 403 -6.06 -21.91 -26.98
C ALA A 403 -7.55 -21.69 -26.64
N ALA A 404 -7.90 -21.70 -25.35
CA ALA A 404 -9.25 -21.41 -24.88
C ALA A 404 -9.60 -19.92 -24.99
N LEU A 405 -8.69 -19.03 -24.59
CA LEU A 405 -8.88 -17.58 -24.66
C LEU A 405 -8.86 -17.04 -26.09
N ARG A 406 -8.05 -17.63 -26.99
CA ARG A 406 -8.09 -17.29 -28.42
C ARG A 406 -9.44 -17.56 -29.11
N LYS A 407 -10.34 -18.32 -28.49
CA LYS A 407 -11.70 -18.52 -29.01
C LYS A 407 -12.64 -17.36 -28.67
N LEU A 408 -12.24 -16.50 -27.72
CA LEU A 408 -12.98 -15.30 -27.33
C LEU A 408 -12.60 -14.09 -28.18
N ASP A 409 -11.35 -14.03 -28.66
CA ASP A 409 -10.86 -13.08 -29.66
C ASP A 409 -11.50 -13.40 -31.03
N THR A 410 -12.67 -12.80 -31.25
CA THR A 410 -13.54 -13.06 -32.39
C THR A 410 -13.11 -12.20 -33.60
N ASN A 411 -12.59 -11.00 -33.35
CA ASN A 411 -12.12 -10.10 -34.39
C ASN A 411 -10.66 -10.39 -34.83
N LYS A 412 -9.95 -11.27 -34.12
CA LYS A 412 -8.57 -11.73 -34.38
C LYS A 412 -7.55 -10.61 -34.36
N ASP A 413 -7.72 -9.64 -33.48
CA ASP A 413 -6.76 -8.56 -33.27
C ASP A 413 -5.70 -8.89 -32.18
N ASP A 414 -5.67 -10.16 -31.74
CA ASP A 414 -4.83 -10.69 -30.67
C ASP A 414 -5.10 -10.05 -29.28
N GLN A 415 -6.24 -9.36 -29.13
CA GLN A 415 -6.78 -8.84 -27.88
C GLN A 415 -8.19 -9.42 -27.62
N ILE A 416 -8.66 -9.34 -26.38
CA ILE A 416 -10.04 -9.73 -26.02
C ILE A 416 -10.70 -8.50 -25.41
N SER A 417 -11.59 -7.88 -26.18
CA SER A 417 -12.24 -6.61 -25.85
C SER A 417 -13.58 -6.81 -25.13
N ALA A 418 -14.05 -5.74 -24.48
CA ALA A 418 -15.33 -5.71 -23.77
C ALA A 418 -16.53 -6.13 -24.64
N ASP A 419 -16.45 -5.84 -25.94
CA ASP A 419 -17.50 -6.10 -26.92
C ASP A 419 -17.55 -7.58 -27.32
N GLU A 420 -16.43 -8.29 -27.25
CA GLU A 420 -16.35 -9.72 -27.57
C GLU A 420 -16.91 -10.63 -26.47
N PHE A 421 -17.10 -10.09 -25.25
CA PHE A 421 -17.87 -10.75 -24.20
C PHE A 421 -19.39 -10.70 -24.42
N ARG A 422 -19.87 -9.82 -25.31
CA ARG A 422 -21.30 -9.71 -25.66
C ARG A 422 -21.53 -10.42 -26.99
N GLY A 423 -21.79 -11.72 -26.92
CA GLY A 423 -22.08 -12.54 -28.09
C GLY A 423 -23.06 -11.88 -29.08
N SER A 424 -22.76 -12.04 -30.37
CA SER A 424 -23.54 -11.51 -31.50
C SER A 424 -25.04 -11.84 -31.39
N GLY A 425 -25.89 -10.81 -31.32
CA GLY A 425 -27.34 -11.00 -31.30
C GLY A 425 -28.15 -9.72 -31.49
N GLY A 426 -28.44 -9.35 -32.75
CA GLY A 426 -29.74 -8.77 -33.11
C GLY A 426 -29.79 -7.29 -33.50
N GLN A 427 -29.45 -7.01 -34.76
CA GLN A 427 -29.96 -5.86 -35.51
C GLN A 427 -31.51 -5.91 -35.61
N ARG A 428 -32.18 -4.74 -35.50
CA ARG A 428 -33.51 -4.31 -36.05
C ARG A 428 -34.27 -3.48 -35.00
N ARG A 429 -35.03 -2.41 -35.27
CA ARG A 429 -35.42 -1.65 -36.48
C ARG A 429 -36.19 -0.43 -35.95
N GLY A 430 -36.07 0.73 -36.59
CA GLY A 430 -36.87 1.92 -36.26
C GLY A 430 -38.38 1.73 -36.47
N GLY A 431 -39.17 2.59 -35.81
CA GLY A 431 -40.61 2.70 -36.02
C GLY A 431 -41.24 3.77 -35.13
N GLU A 432 -41.59 4.91 -35.73
CA GLU A 432 -42.51 5.94 -35.22
C GLU A 432 -43.89 5.36 -34.86
N GLY A 433 -44.54 5.96 -33.86
CA GLY A 433 -45.96 5.73 -33.54
C GLY A 433 -46.37 6.45 -32.26
N GLY A 434 -46.99 7.62 -32.39
CA GLY A 434 -47.39 8.48 -31.27
C GLY A 434 -48.78 8.22 -30.67
N GLY A 435 -48.97 8.77 -29.46
CA GLY A 435 -50.27 9.09 -28.86
C GLY A 435 -50.67 8.28 -27.61
N PRO A 436 -51.56 8.80 -26.75
CA PRO A 436 -51.16 9.65 -25.61
C PRO A 436 -51.69 9.13 -24.26
N ARG A 437 -51.04 9.47 -23.13
CA ARG A 437 -51.67 9.48 -21.79
C ARG A 437 -50.82 10.14 -20.70
N GLY A 438 -51.42 11.09 -19.99
CA GLY A 438 -51.40 11.15 -18.54
C GLY A 438 -50.30 12.00 -17.88
N GLU A 439 -50.68 13.21 -17.49
CA GLU A 439 -49.90 14.19 -16.72
C GLU A 439 -49.36 13.66 -15.38
N ARG A 440 -48.05 13.87 -15.13
CA ARG A 440 -47.45 14.41 -13.88
C ARG A 440 -46.14 15.15 -14.22
N PRO A 441 -45.81 16.26 -13.55
CA PRO A 441 -44.87 17.27 -14.07
C PRO A 441 -43.41 16.84 -13.99
N LEU A 442 -42.74 16.84 -15.15
CA LEU A 442 -41.29 16.89 -15.29
C LEU A 442 -40.82 18.35 -15.19
N GLY A 443 -39.92 18.60 -14.24
CA GLY A 443 -39.03 19.75 -14.24
C GLY A 443 -37.79 19.41 -13.41
N GLN A 444 -36.56 19.66 -13.83
CA GLN A 444 -36.04 20.07 -15.14
C GLN A 444 -34.52 19.86 -15.09
N ALA A 445 -33.96 19.48 -16.24
CA ALA A 445 -32.63 19.78 -16.74
C ALA A 445 -31.40 19.59 -15.83
N GLY A 446 -30.49 18.70 -16.28
CA GLY A 446 -29.08 18.80 -15.92
C GLY A 446 -28.48 20.16 -16.31
N PRO A 447 -27.30 20.53 -15.79
CA PRO A 447 -26.80 21.90 -15.90
C PRO A 447 -26.68 22.36 -17.36
N ARG A 448 -27.49 23.34 -17.73
CA ARG A 448 -27.33 24.16 -18.95
C ARG A 448 -26.09 25.04 -18.77
N GLY A 449 -25.29 25.20 -19.83
CA GLY A 449 -24.19 26.16 -19.87
C GLY A 449 -24.68 27.62 -19.71
N PRO A 450 -23.74 28.57 -19.47
CA PRO A 450 -24.06 29.97 -19.16
C PRO A 450 -24.92 30.63 -20.24
N GLN A 451 -25.90 31.44 -19.81
CA GLN A 451 -26.60 32.38 -20.68
C GLN A 451 -26.17 33.82 -20.36
N PRO A 452 -26.17 34.74 -21.34
CA PRO A 452 -25.83 36.14 -21.10
C PRO A 452 -26.88 36.79 -20.20
N GLY A 453 -26.54 37.10 -18.94
CA GLY A 453 -27.44 37.72 -17.97
C GLY A 453 -27.34 37.17 -16.55
N ASP A 454 -26.68 36.02 -16.36
CA ASP A 454 -26.29 35.55 -15.03
C ASP A 454 -25.23 36.53 -14.49
N GLY A 455 -25.52 37.25 -13.40
CA GLY A 455 -24.61 38.23 -12.78
C GLY A 455 -23.22 37.67 -12.42
N PRO A 456 -22.31 38.49 -11.85
CA PRO A 456 -20.95 38.05 -11.57
C PRO A 456 -20.95 36.77 -10.72
N ARG A 457 -20.40 35.69 -11.29
CA ARG A 457 -20.30 34.39 -10.61
C ARG A 457 -19.34 34.54 -9.45
N GLN A 458 -19.78 34.14 -8.26
CA GLN A 458 -18.90 34.12 -7.10
C GLN A 458 -17.72 33.15 -7.34
N PRO A 459 -16.48 33.52 -6.99
CA PRO A 459 -15.33 32.62 -7.05
C PRO A 459 -15.60 31.27 -6.39
N TRP A 460 -15.24 30.18 -7.07
CA TRP A 460 -15.51 28.81 -6.60
C TRP A 460 -15.01 28.54 -5.17
N ILE A 461 -13.84 29.08 -4.81
CA ILE A 461 -13.26 28.98 -3.46
C ILE A 461 -14.21 29.52 -2.38
N LEU A 462 -14.97 30.59 -2.66
CA LEU A 462 -15.87 31.20 -1.69
C LEU A 462 -17.14 30.36 -1.47
N VAL A 463 -17.61 29.68 -2.52
CA VAL A 463 -18.80 28.83 -2.46
C VAL A 463 -18.50 27.51 -1.74
N HIS A 464 -17.26 27.03 -1.83
CA HIS A 464 -16.83 25.75 -1.27
C HIS A 464 -15.84 25.90 -0.09
N ALA A 465 -15.78 27.07 0.55
CA ALA A 465 -14.82 27.36 1.61
C ALA A 465 -14.89 26.33 2.76
N ASP A 466 -16.10 26.00 3.22
CA ASP A 466 -16.33 25.04 4.30
C ASP A 466 -15.97 23.58 3.90
N GLU A 467 -15.95 23.27 2.61
CA GLU A 467 -15.61 21.94 2.09
C GLU A 467 -14.10 21.78 1.86
N ILE A 468 -13.39 22.90 1.63
CA ILE A 468 -11.94 22.96 1.43
C ILE A 468 -11.20 23.12 2.78
N ASP A 469 -11.78 23.81 3.76
CA ASP A 469 -11.27 23.96 5.13
C ASP A 469 -11.38 22.62 5.89
N LEU A 470 -10.39 21.75 5.72
CA LEU A 470 -10.40 20.38 6.20
C LEU A 470 -10.10 20.30 7.70
N ASP A 471 -9.29 21.22 8.21
CA ASP A 471 -8.96 21.31 9.63
C ASP A 471 -9.96 22.16 10.43
N LYS A 472 -10.91 22.80 9.74
CA LYS A 472 -12.02 23.59 10.28
C LYS A 472 -11.56 24.81 11.07
N ASN A 473 -10.40 25.36 10.71
CA ASN A 473 -9.81 26.53 11.35
C ASN A 473 -10.33 27.86 10.75
N LYS A 474 -11.22 27.81 9.74
CA LYS A 474 -11.79 28.92 8.96
C LYS A 474 -10.80 29.67 8.06
N ILE A 475 -9.64 29.08 7.81
CA ILE A 475 -8.57 29.60 6.97
C ILE A 475 -8.28 28.55 5.91
N ILE A 476 -8.39 28.93 4.64
CA ILE A 476 -8.05 28.01 3.56
C ILE A 476 -6.56 28.13 3.30
N SER A 477 -5.83 27.05 3.50
CA SER A 477 -4.40 26.96 3.18
C SER A 477 -4.16 26.57 1.73
N ARG A 478 -2.97 26.90 1.21
CA ARG A 478 -2.52 26.47 -0.12
C ARG A 478 -2.57 24.95 -0.29
N ASP A 479 -2.25 24.20 0.76
CA ASP A 479 -2.18 22.75 0.72
C ASP A 479 -3.58 22.11 0.65
N GLU A 480 -4.58 22.73 1.27
CA GLU A 480 -5.96 22.24 1.22
C GLU A 480 -6.57 22.33 -0.18
N ILE A 481 -6.36 23.46 -0.87
CA ILE A 481 -6.88 23.63 -2.23
C ILE A 481 -6.14 22.77 -3.26
N VAL A 482 -4.81 22.61 -3.11
CA VAL A 482 -4.01 21.71 -3.95
C VAL A 482 -4.39 20.26 -3.70
N GLY A 483 -4.59 19.88 -2.44
CA GLY A 483 -5.07 18.56 -2.06
C GLY A 483 -6.45 18.25 -2.65
N GLU A 484 -7.34 19.24 -2.69
CA GLU A 484 -8.67 19.08 -3.29
C GLU A 484 -8.59 18.92 -4.81
N ALA A 485 -7.68 19.63 -5.49
CA ALA A 485 -7.42 19.47 -6.92
C ALA A 485 -6.91 18.08 -7.28
N THR A 486 -6.02 17.58 -6.43
CA THR A 486 -5.40 16.28 -6.59
C THR A 486 -6.44 15.17 -6.44
N LYS A 487 -7.31 15.24 -5.42
CA LYS A 487 -8.44 14.30 -5.27
C LYS A 487 -9.45 14.38 -6.41
N ALA A 488 -9.71 15.60 -6.92
CA ALA A 488 -10.57 15.78 -8.07
C ALA A 488 -10.01 15.05 -9.29
N PHE A 489 -8.71 15.20 -9.53
CA PHE A 489 -7.98 14.57 -10.62
C PHE A 489 -8.00 13.04 -10.53
N GLU A 490 -7.55 12.49 -9.40
CA GLU A 490 -7.47 11.04 -9.14
C GLU A 490 -8.85 10.35 -9.17
N GLY A 491 -9.92 11.10 -8.89
CA GLY A 491 -11.27 10.56 -8.98
C GLY A 491 -11.77 10.34 -10.42
N TYR A 492 -11.08 10.91 -11.42
CA TYR A 492 -11.35 10.68 -12.84
C TYR A 492 -10.29 9.78 -13.50
N ASP A 493 -9.03 9.84 -13.07
CA ASP A 493 -7.89 9.09 -13.62
C ASP A 493 -8.02 7.59 -13.29
N ALA A 494 -8.72 6.88 -14.18
CA ALA A 494 -9.15 5.51 -13.93
C ALA A 494 -8.07 4.50 -14.30
N ASP A 495 -7.29 4.80 -15.33
CA ASP A 495 -6.18 3.96 -15.81
C ASP A 495 -4.82 4.33 -15.19
N ARG A 496 -4.76 5.45 -14.44
CA ARG A 496 -3.61 5.89 -13.65
C ARG A 496 -2.40 6.24 -14.50
N ASP A 497 -2.65 6.90 -15.62
CA ASP A 497 -1.60 7.39 -16.53
C ASP A 497 -1.18 8.85 -16.24
N ASP A 498 -1.68 9.44 -15.14
CA ASP A 498 -1.50 10.83 -14.71
C ASP A 498 -2.01 11.86 -15.72
N LYS A 499 -2.97 11.45 -16.55
CA LYS A 499 -3.66 12.25 -17.55
C LYS A 499 -5.16 12.00 -17.44
N LEU A 500 -5.94 12.99 -17.84
CA LEU A 500 -7.40 12.86 -17.92
C LEU A 500 -7.83 13.03 -19.36
N SER A 501 -8.18 11.90 -19.96
CA SER A 501 -8.79 11.88 -21.28
C SER A 501 -10.25 12.37 -21.24
N ALA A 502 -10.77 12.76 -22.39
CA ALA A 502 -12.19 13.09 -22.54
C ALA A 502 -13.12 11.91 -22.15
N ALA A 503 -12.67 10.67 -22.32
CA ALA A 503 -13.43 9.47 -21.95
C ALA A 503 -13.55 9.32 -20.43
N GLU A 504 -12.48 9.61 -19.69
CA GLU A 504 -12.47 9.55 -18.23
C GLU A 504 -13.28 10.67 -17.60
N LEU A 505 -13.14 11.90 -18.12
CA LEU A 505 -13.95 13.03 -17.68
C LEU A 505 -15.45 12.83 -18.00
N SER A 506 -15.80 12.12 -19.07
CA SER A 506 -17.19 11.87 -19.49
C SER A 506 -17.79 10.55 -18.99
N GLY A 507 -16.99 9.68 -18.37
CA GLY A 507 -17.40 8.38 -17.86
C GLY A 507 -18.58 8.41 -16.89
N ARG A 508 -19.26 7.28 -16.73
CA ARG A 508 -20.41 7.13 -15.82
C ARG A 508 -19.92 6.95 -14.37
N GLY A 509 -19.27 7.98 -13.87
CA GLY A 509 -18.59 8.10 -12.58
C GLY A 509 -17.89 9.44 -12.53
N GLY A 510 -17.83 10.08 -11.36
CA GLY A 510 -17.14 11.36 -11.21
C GLY A 510 -16.39 11.39 -9.89
N SER A 511 -15.42 12.30 -9.79
CA SER A 511 -14.73 12.49 -8.53
C SER A 511 -15.71 12.92 -7.43
N ARG A 512 -15.56 12.32 -6.24
CA ARG A 512 -16.33 12.66 -5.04
C ARG A 512 -15.79 13.89 -4.31
N SER A 513 -14.73 14.49 -4.83
CA SER A 513 -14.19 15.77 -4.38
C SER A 513 -15.18 16.91 -4.65
N ALA A 514 -15.17 17.92 -3.79
CA ALA A 514 -15.90 19.17 -4.02
C ALA A 514 -15.51 19.80 -5.37
N MET A 515 -14.23 19.69 -5.74
CA MET A 515 -13.70 20.22 -7.00
C MET A 515 -13.92 19.28 -8.19
N GLY A 516 -14.49 18.09 -8.00
CA GLY A 516 -14.73 17.12 -9.08
C GLY A 516 -15.68 17.62 -10.17
N GLY A 517 -16.74 18.33 -9.78
CA GLY A 517 -17.67 18.95 -10.73
C GLY A 517 -17.05 20.15 -11.45
N PHE A 518 -16.25 20.95 -10.73
CA PHE A 518 -15.55 22.11 -11.26
C PHE A 518 -14.48 21.70 -12.27
N LEU A 519 -13.63 20.72 -11.93
CA LEU A 519 -12.57 20.21 -12.80
C LEU A 519 -13.13 19.71 -14.13
N LYS A 520 -14.22 18.92 -14.08
CA LYS A 520 -14.91 18.43 -15.29
C LYS A 520 -15.56 19.56 -16.09
N GLY A 521 -16.19 20.52 -15.42
CA GLY A 521 -16.85 21.65 -16.08
C GLY A 521 -15.89 22.65 -16.73
N HIS A 522 -14.66 22.72 -16.22
CA HIS A 522 -13.63 23.67 -16.65
C HIS A 522 -12.41 23.01 -17.29
N ALA A 523 -12.50 21.73 -17.69
CA ALA A 523 -11.35 21.00 -18.22
C ALA A 523 -10.69 21.70 -19.41
N LYS A 524 -11.48 22.33 -20.30
CA LYS A 524 -10.99 23.06 -21.47
C LYS A 524 -10.27 24.36 -21.13
N GLU A 525 -10.67 25.03 -20.05
CA GLU A 525 -10.03 26.26 -19.59
C GLU A 525 -8.77 25.99 -18.75
N ILE A 526 -8.65 24.77 -18.24
CA ILE A 526 -7.52 24.31 -17.44
C ILE A 526 -6.42 23.73 -18.32
N ASP A 527 -6.79 22.97 -19.35
CA ASP A 527 -5.94 22.47 -20.45
C ASP A 527 -5.28 23.67 -21.16
N ARG A 528 -4.00 23.90 -20.88
CA ARG A 528 -3.28 25.12 -21.31
C ARG A 528 -2.58 24.93 -22.64
N ASP A 529 -2.12 23.73 -22.92
CA ASP A 529 -1.50 23.41 -24.20
C ASP A 529 -2.52 23.02 -25.27
N GLY A 530 -3.77 22.79 -24.87
CA GLY A 530 -4.93 22.59 -25.74
C GLY A 530 -4.90 21.24 -26.44
N ASP A 531 -4.19 20.25 -25.88
CA ASP A 531 -4.05 18.93 -26.47
C ASP A 531 -5.28 18.03 -26.22
N GLY A 532 -6.25 18.51 -25.43
CA GLY A 532 -7.47 17.81 -25.07
C GLY A 532 -7.29 16.79 -23.96
N ILE A 533 -6.12 16.75 -23.32
CA ILE A 533 -5.75 15.89 -22.21
C ILE A 533 -5.40 16.77 -21.01
N LEU A 534 -6.19 16.66 -19.96
CA LEU A 534 -5.90 17.44 -18.77
C LEU A 534 -4.85 16.72 -17.92
N THR A 535 -3.69 17.33 -17.71
CA THR A 535 -2.62 16.76 -16.87
C THR A 535 -2.77 17.12 -15.39
N ARG A 536 -2.16 16.32 -14.50
CA ARG A 536 -2.14 16.61 -13.05
C ARG A 536 -1.55 17.99 -12.76
N THR A 537 -0.50 18.36 -13.48
CA THR A 537 0.18 19.67 -13.36
C THR A 537 -0.75 20.82 -13.72
N GLU A 538 -1.59 20.68 -14.74
CA GLU A 538 -2.52 21.74 -15.13
C GLU A 538 -3.68 21.89 -14.15
N ALA A 539 -4.22 20.76 -13.67
CA ALA A 539 -5.26 20.73 -12.64
C ALA A 539 -4.79 21.40 -11.34
N VAL A 540 -3.61 21.01 -10.83
CA VAL A 540 -2.99 21.61 -9.63
C VAL A 540 -2.61 23.06 -9.88
N GLY A 541 -1.96 23.35 -11.02
CA GLY A 541 -1.58 24.71 -11.38
C GLY A 541 -2.77 25.66 -11.51
N ASN A 542 -3.96 25.15 -11.84
CA ASN A 542 -5.18 25.96 -11.81
C ASN A 542 -5.67 26.26 -10.40
N ALA A 543 -5.67 25.27 -9.51
CA ALA A 543 -6.00 25.46 -8.10
C ALA A 543 -5.06 26.49 -7.44
N GLU A 544 -3.76 26.42 -7.73
CA GLU A 544 -2.79 27.42 -7.25
C GLU A 544 -3.07 28.83 -7.77
N ARG A 545 -3.52 28.98 -9.02
CA ARG A 545 -3.91 30.28 -9.57
C ARG A 545 -5.18 30.82 -8.93
N MET A 546 -6.13 29.94 -8.62
CA MET A 546 -7.34 30.33 -7.89
C MET A 546 -6.98 30.81 -6.48
N PHE A 547 -6.07 30.09 -5.81
CA PHE A 547 -5.54 30.45 -4.51
C PHE A 547 -4.83 31.81 -4.51
N ALA A 548 -3.88 32.01 -5.42
CA ALA A 548 -3.08 33.23 -5.50
C ALA A 548 -3.89 34.48 -5.87
N LYS A 549 -5.08 34.32 -6.46
CA LYS A 549 -6.02 35.44 -6.67
C LYS A 549 -6.72 35.87 -5.38
N MET A 550 -6.88 34.94 -4.45
CA MET A 550 -7.58 35.13 -3.18
C MET A 550 -6.64 35.54 -2.03
N ASP A 551 -5.45 34.97 -1.99
CA ASP A 551 -4.38 35.29 -1.03
C ASP A 551 -3.75 36.65 -1.41
N ARG A 552 -4.31 37.72 -0.85
CA ARG A 552 -4.02 39.11 -1.25
C ARG A 552 -2.71 39.58 -0.66
N ASN A 553 -2.43 39.18 0.58
CA ASN A 553 -1.22 39.53 1.29
C ASN A 553 -0.04 38.58 0.97
N LYS A 554 -0.29 37.48 0.25
CA LYS A 554 0.68 36.46 -0.18
C LYS A 554 1.32 35.72 1.00
N ASP A 555 0.58 35.52 2.07
CA ASP A 555 1.06 34.83 3.27
C ASP A 555 0.86 33.30 3.20
N GLY A 556 0.30 32.80 2.09
CA GLY A 556 0.06 31.38 1.86
C GLY A 556 -1.22 30.87 2.50
N LYS A 557 -2.12 31.78 2.94
CA LYS A 557 -3.42 31.47 3.53
C LYS A 557 -4.49 32.40 2.94
N ILE A 558 -5.74 31.99 3.04
CA ILE A 558 -6.90 32.85 2.74
C ILE A 558 -7.70 32.95 4.02
N THR A 559 -7.67 34.13 4.64
CA THR A 559 -8.38 34.36 5.91
C THR A 559 -9.85 34.74 5.69
N PRO A 560 -10.70 34.71 6.74
CA PRO A 560 -12.07 35.21 6.67
C PRO A 560 -12.17 36.64 6.14
N GLU A 561 -11.21 37.50 6.49
CA GLU A 561 -11.13 38.88 6.04
C GLU A 561 -10.87 38.97 4.52
N GLU A 562 -9.98 38.14 3.99
CA GLU A 562 -9.69 38.08 2.54
C GLU A 562 -10.85 37.47 1.75
N MET A 563 -11.53 36.45 2.30
CA MET A 563 -12.76 35.92 1.73
C MET A 563 -13.88 36.97 1.68
N GLU A 564 -14.01 37.77 2.74
CA GLU A 564 -15.01 38.83 2.82
C GLU A 564 -14.67 40.02 1.90
N ALA A 565 -13.40 40.37 1.77
CA ALA A 565 -12.95 41.37 0.81
C ALA A 565 -13.30 40.95 -0.63
N SER A 566 -13.05 39.69 -1.00
CA SER A 566 -13.38 39.17 -2.34
C SER A 566 -14.89 39.02 -2.59
N ARG A 567 -15.74 38.96 -1.57
CA ARG A 567 -17.22 38.97 -1.75
C ARG A 567 -17.77 40.36 -2.08
N ARG A 568 -17.00 41.42 -1.83
CA ARG A 568 -17.40 42.82 -2.02
C ARG A 568 -16.88 43.42 -3.34
N GLU A 569 -15.94 42.74 -3.98
CA GLU A 569 -15.47 42.98 -5.35
C GLU A 569 -16.33 42.21 -6.37
#